data_AF-A0A6N3H3F4-F1
#
_entry.id   AF-A0A6N3H3F4-F1
#
_cell.length_a   1.000
_cell.length_b   1.000
_cell.length_c   1.000
_cell.angle_alpha   90.00
_cell.angle_beta   90.00
_cell.angle_gamma   90.00
#
_symmetry.space_group_name_H-M   'P 1'
#
loop_
_entity.id
_entity.type
_entity.pdbx_description
1 polymer ?
#
loop_
_entity_poly.entity_id
_entity_poly.type
_entity_poly.pdbx_seq_one_letter_code
_entity_poly.pdbx_strand_id
1 'polypeptide(L)'
;MGFFSNMYTKEGPGVRKDQPPKKGIPRFFEILMRDYGHLLKVNFLFLLCCLPMVTVVLFGLLFHQYLGMLLIAAVLYLLCAVLVGPAMTCLHGITVKTVRDEPCYMWHEFKKCWKGNWKQSVPAGVLFCTLLAMECIAAWYYMFMQSEMNVLLVAFVAFSLLLLTICWLFTTLQMLYLDMPLGGMLKNSLLIMFGYAKRTLPAGLITLVIVIGVVLFVPVPIMLLLLFLGMPALVAVIGDMWAWPVMEQAFHISEQQAARRAEQEGRE
;
A
#
# COMPACT_ATOMS: atom_id res chain seq x y z
N MET A 1 4.49 -29.79 36.61
CA MET A 1 5.33 -29.57 35.40
C MET A 1 4.39 -29.30 34.24
N GLY A 2 4.50 -28.12 33.61
CA GLY A 2 3.47 -27.60 32.69
C GLY A 2 3.53 -28.24 31.30
N PHE A 3 2.35 -28.57 30.77
CA PHE A 3 2.10 -29.18 29.45
C PHE A 3 2.80 -28.48 28.26
N PHE A 4 3.25 -27.23 28.43
CA PHE A 4 3.89 -26.42 27.40
C PHE A 4 5.43 -26.43 27.43
N SER A 5 6.09 -27.03 28.42
CA SER A 5 7.57 -27.00 28.50
C SER A 5 8.24 -27.76 27.34
N ASN A 6 7.61 -28.82 26.84
CA ASN A 6 8.15 -29.67 25.77
C ASN A 6 8.05 -29.07 24.37
N MET A 7 7.29 -27.98 24.17
CA MET A 7 7.14 -27.34 22.85
C MET A 7 8.20 -26.26 22.57
N TYR A 8 8.80 -25.68 23.61
CA TYR A 8 9.86 -24.66 23.47
C TYR A 8 11.26 -25.25 23.36
N THR A 9 11.46 -26.50 23.78
CA THR A 9 12.75 -27.20 23.74
C THR A 9 12.97 -28.00 22.46
N LYS A 10 11.99 -28.05 21.55
CA LYS A 10 12.11 -28.72 20.27
C LYS A 10 12.59 -27.69 19.25
N GLU A 11 13.83 -27.82 18.80
CA GLU A 11 14.33 -27.06 17.66
C GLU A 11 13.40 -27.31 16.47
N GLY A 12 12.80 -26.24 15.95
CA GLY A 12 11.91 -26.33 14.79
C GLY A 12 12.64 -26.97 13.60
N PRO A 13 11.92 -27.58 12.64
CA PRO A 13 12.55 -28.20 11.47
C PRO A 13 13.55 -27.22 10.84
N GLY A 14 14.84 -27.56 10.91
CA GLY A 14 15.92 -26.69 10.47
C GLY A 14 15.75 -26.35 8.99
N VAL A 15 15.50 -25.07 8.71
CA VAL A 15 15.44 -24.57 7.34
C VAL A 15 16.88 -24.39 6.84
N ARG A 16 17.26 -25.06 5.75
CA ARG A 16 18.58 -24.87 5.14
C ARG A 16 18.73 -23.40 4.74
N LYS A 17 19.81 -22.75 5.18
CA LYS A 17 20.09 -21.32 4.89
C LYS A 17 20.17 -21.00 3.39
N ASP A 18 20.40 -22.01 2.55
CA ASP A 18 20.59 -21.87 1.11
C ASP A 18 19.34 -22.16 0.26
N GLN A 19 18.17 -22.40 0.87
CA GLN A 19 16.96 -22.63 0.09
C GLN A 19 16.47 -21.32 -0.56
N PRO A 20 16.07 -21.31 -1.83
CA PRO A 20 15.45 -20.14 -2.42
C PRO A 20 14.16 -19.82 -1.66
N PRO A 21 13.83 -18.52 -1.47
CA PRO A 21 12.61 -18.14 -0.77
C PRO A 21 11.39 -18.76 -1.46
N LYS A 22 10.41 -19.17 -0.64
CA LYS A 22 9.14 -19.71 -1.16
C LYS A 22 8.49 -18.68 -2.08
N LYS A 23 7.62 -19.15 -2.99
CA LYS A 23 6.90 -18.29 -3.95
C LYS A 23 5.39 -18.35 -3.70
N GLY A 24 4.69 -17.26 -4.01
CA GLY A 24 3.22 -17.19 -3.93
C GLY A 24 2.67 -17.30 -2.51
N ILE A 25 1.56 -18.03 -2.34
CA ILE A 25 0.83 -18.12 -1.07
C ILE A 25 1.70 -18.65 0.10
N PRO A 26 2.52 -19.71 -0.06
CA PRO A 26 3.42 -20.15 1.00
C PRO A 26 4.39 -19.08 1.50
N ARG A 27 4.80 -18.16 0.62
CA ARG A 27 5.68 -17.04 0.98
C ARG A 27 4.95 -15.99 1.81
N PHE A 28 3.69 -15.71 1.47
CA PHE A 28 2.86 -14.80 2.25
C PHE A 28 2.71 -15.30 3.70
N PHE A 29 2.39 -16.58 3.90
CA PHE A 29 2.27 -17.15 5.24
C PHE A 29 3.61 -17.23 5.99
N GLU A 30 4.72 -17.44 5.28
CA GLU A 30 6.06 -17.38 5.86
C GLU A 30 6.37 -15.98 6.41
N ILE A 31 6.14 -14.93 5.61
CA ILE A 31 6.30 -13.53 6.02
C ILE A 31 5.37 -13.21 7.18
N LEU A 32 4.11 -13.65 7.10
CA LEU A 32 3.12 -13.44 8.14
C LEU A 32 3.62 -14.02 9.47
N MET A 33 3.96 -15.31 9.52
CA MET A 33 4.37 -15.94 10.78
C MET A 33 5.70 -15.40 11.32
N ARG A 34 6.61 -14.95 10.44
CA ARG A 34 7.91 -14.40 10.83
C ARG A 34 7.83 -12.97 11.36
N ASP A 35 7.13 -12.09 10.65
CA ASP A 35 7.20 -10.63 10.85
C ASP A 35 5.87 -10.00 11.27
N TYR A 36 4.84 -10.78 11.64
CA TYR A 36 3.51 -10.24 11.97
C TYR A 36 3.55 -9.09 12.98
N GLY A 37 4.35 -9.22 14.05
CA GLY A 37 4.48 -8.17 15.06
C GLY A 37 5.08 -6.87 14.52
N HIS A 38 5.97 -6.94 13.53
CA HIS A 38 6.51 -5.77 12.85
C HIS A 38 5.46 -5.16 11.92
N LEU A 39 4.77 -5.98 11.13
CA LEU A 39 3.71 -5.55 10.22
C LEU A 39 2.56 -4.88 10.97
N LEU A 40 2.16 -5.41 12.13
CA LEU A 40 1.16 -4.78 13.00
C LEU A 40 1.57 -3.39 13.46
N LYS A 41 2.82 -3.19 13.89
CA LYS A 41 3.30 -1.87 14.34
C LYS A 41 3.26 -0.83 13.21
N VAL A 42 3.70 -1.21 12.01
CA VAL A 42 3.65 -0.32 10.84
C VAL A 42 2.20 -0.02 10.45
N ASN A 43 1.32 -1.01 10.53
CA ASN A 43 -0.10 -0.83 10.31
C ASN A 43 -0.71 0.19 11.28
N PHE A 44 -0.41 0.11 12.58
CA PHE A 44 -0.91 1.09 13.55
C PHE A 44 -0.42 2.51 13.26
N LEU A 45 0.84 2.68 12.85
CA LEU A 45 1.37 3.98 12.43
C LEU A 45 0.65 4.50 11.19
N PHE A 46 0.41 3.64 10.21
CA PHE A 46 -0.34 3.98 9.02
C PHE A 46 -1.78 4.41 9.36
N LEU A 47 -2.49 3.62 10.17
CA LEU A 47 -3.85 3.93 10.62
C LEU A 47 -3.90 5.27 11.36
N LEU A 48 -2.94 5.56 12.24
CA LEU A 48 -2.86 6.83 12.96
C LEU A 48 -2.76 8.01 12.00
N CYS A 49 -1.93 7.91 10.95
CA CYS A 49 -1.83 8.94 9.92
C CYS A 49 -3.10 9.09 9.07
N CYS A 50 -3.87 8.01 8.91
CA CYS A 50 -5.14 8.02 8.16
C CYS A 50 -6.34 8.47 8.99
N LEU A 51 -6.28 8.40 10.34
CA LEU A 51 -7.39 8.76 11.22
C LEU A 51 -7.97 10.15 10.92
N PRO A 52 -7.17 11.24 10.78
CA PRO A 52 -7.72 12.56 10.44
C PRO A 52 -8.52 12.54 9.14
N MET A 53 -8.00 11.87 8.11
CA MET A 53 -8.70 11.77 6.82
C MET A 53 -10.02 11.02 6.94
N VAL A 54 -10.04 9.90 7.67
CA VAL A 54 -11.26 9.12 7.91
C VAL A 54 -12.30 9.96 8.67
N THR A 55 -11.89 10.71 9.68
CA THR A 55 -12.80 11.59 10.43
C THR A 55 -13.42 12.67 9.54
N VAL A 56 -12.65 13.25 8.61
CA VAL A 56 -13.15 14.25 7.66
C VAL A 56 -14.10 13.63 6.64
N VAL A 57 -13.83 12.41 6.15
CA VAL A 57 -14.74 11.69 5.25
C VAL A 57 -16.07 11.42 5.96
N LEU A 58 -16.05 10.93 7.20
CA LEU A 58 -17.27 10.71 7.99
C LEU A 58 -18.04 12.01 8.22
N PHE A 59 -17.35 13.11 8.54
CA PHE A 59 -17.95 14.43 8.64
C PHE A 59 -18.63 14.85 7.32
N GLY A 60 -17.95 14.68 6.18
CA GLY A 60 -18.51 14.97 4.86
C GLY A 60 -19.77 14.16 4.53
N LEU A 61 -19.77 12.86 4.90
CA LEU A 61 -20.94 11.98 4.72
C LEU A 61 -22.13 12.41 5.61
N LEU A 62 -21.88 12.78 6.87
CA LEU A 62 -22.92 13.22 7.80
C LEU A 62 -23.57 14.55 7.37
N PHE A 63 -22.78 15.48 6.83
CA PHE A 63 -23.24 16.81 6.44
C PHE A 63 -23.38 17.00 4.93
N HIS A 64 -23.53 15.92 4.17
CA HIS A 64 -23.57 15.96 2.69
C HIS A 64 -24.69 16.85 2.11
N GLN A 65 -25.73 17.15 2.89
CA GLN A 65 -26.83 18.04 2.48
C GLN A 65 -26.46 19.53 2.53
N TYR A 66 -25.40 19.91 3.24
CA TYR A 66 -25.00 21.30 3.46
C TYR A 66 -23.76 21.64 2.63
N LEU A 67 -23.93 22.41 1.55
CA LEU A 67 -22.85 22.78 0.63
C LEU A 67 -21.64 23.42 1.35
N GLY A 68 -21.89 24.32 2.31
CA GLY A 68 -20.81 24.95 3.07
C GLY A 68 -19.96 23.95 3.87
N MET A 69 -20.58 22.95 4.49
CA MET A 69 -19.87 21.91 5.25
C MET A 69 -19.09 20.99 4.31
N LEU A 70 -19.61 20.69 3.12
CA LEU A 70 -18.90 19.92 2.10
C LEU A 70 -17.65 20.63 1.59
N LEU A 71 -17.70 21.95 1.38
CA LEU A 71 -16.52 22.72 0.98
C LEU A 71 -15.45 22.70 2.07
N ILE A 72 -15.85 22.85 3.34
CA ILE A 72 -14.93 22.72 4.49
C ILE A 72 -14.33 21.32 4.53
N ALA A 73 -15.15 20.28 4.38
CA ALA A 73 -14.68 18.89 4.38
C ALA A 73 -13.68 18.62 3.23
N ALA A 74 -13.93 19.16 2.04
CA ALA A 74 -13.01 19.03 0.90
C ALA A 74 -11.65 19.67 1.19
N VAL A 75 -11.62 20.88 1.76
CA VAL A 75 -10.37 21.55 2.15
C VAL A 75 -9.63 20.75 3.23
N LEU A 76 -10.34 20.32 4.28
CA LEU A 76 -9.75 19.51 5.35
C LEU A 76 -9.24 18.15 4.85
N TYR A 77 -9.93 17.55 3.86
CA TYR A 77 -9.52 16.29 3.25
C TYR A 77 -8.17 16.43 2.56
N LEU A 78 -7.97 17.51 1.80
CA LEU A 78 -6.69 17.81 1.15
C LEU A 78 -5.57 18.05 2.17
N LEU A 79 -5.86 18.73 3.28
CA LEU A 79 -4.89 18.91 4.37
C LEU A 79 -4.51 17.57 5.01
N CYS A 80 -5.47 16.67 5.21
CA CYS A 80 -5.21 15.34 5.77
C CYS A 80 -4.43 14.44 4.81
N ALA A 81 -4.62 14.58 3.49
CA ALA A 81 -3.91 13.81 2.47
C ALA A 81 -2.38 14.02 2.50
N VAL A 82 -1.91 15.14 3.06
CA VAL A 82 -0.48 15.42 3.31
C VAL A 82 0.16 14.34 4.21
N LEU A 83 -0.59 13.74 5.13
CA LEU A 83 -0.09 12.68 6.01
C LEU A 83 -0.17 11.30 5.36
N VAL A 84 -1.19 11.06 4.53
CA VAL A 84 -1.46 9.74 3.94
C VAL A 84 -0.40 9.35 2.92
N GLY A 85 0.09 10.29 2.11
CA GLY A 85 1.15 10.04 1.14
C GLY A 85 2.42 9.45 1.77
N PRO A 86 3.08 10.17 2.69
CA PRO A 86 4.25 9.66 3.39
C PRO A 86 3.97 8.39 4.19
N ALA A 87 2.78 8.25 4.78
CA ALA A 87 2.39 7.04 5.50
C ALA A 87 2.31 5.82 4.58
N MET A 88 1.71 5.96 3.40
CA MET A 88 1.68 4.93 2.35
C MET A 88 3.09 4.57 1.88
N THR A 89 3.95 5.57 1.65
CA THR A 89 5.34 5.32 1.25
C THR A 89 6.13 4.57 2.32
N CYS A 90 5.94 4.90 3.60
CA CYS A 90 6.60 4.18 4.69
C CYS A 90 6.03 2.78 4.90
N LEU A 91 4.72 2.58 4.70
CA LEU A 91 4.09 1.27 4.73
C LEU A 91 4.75 0.35 3.69
N HIS A 92 4.74 0.76 2.42
CA HIS A 92 5.36 0.04 1.32
C HIS A 92 6.88 -0.11 1.51
N GLY A 93 7.56 0.91 2.04
CA GLY A 93 9.00 0.88 2.30
C GLY A 93 9.41 -0.18 3.33
N ILE A 94 8.53 -0.55 4.26
CA ILE A 94 8.79 -1.62 5.22
C ILE A 94 8.29 -2.96 4.69
N THR A 95 7.11 -3.02 4.06
CA THR A 95 6.56 -4.28 3.54
C THR A 95 7.41 -4.83 2.40
N VAL A 96 7.94 -3.98 1.51
CA VAL A 96 8.85 -4.43 0.44
C VAL A 96 10.16 -4.98 1.01
N LYS A 97 10.73 -4.37 2.05
CA LYS A 97 11.91 -4.88 2.75
C LYS A 97 11.63 -6.22 3.41
N THR A 98 10.44 -6.36 3.99
CA THR A 98 9.97 -7.61 4.59
C THR A 98 9.83 -8.71 3.53
N VAL A 99 9.28 -8.38 2.35
CA VAL A 99 9.19 -9.29 1.20
C VAL A 99 10.57 -9.72 0.68
N ARG A 100 11.56 -8.84 0.77
CA ARG A 100 12.96 -9.07 0.36
C ARG A 100 13.85 -9.70 1.44
N ASP A 101 13.30 -10.00 2.62
CA ASP A 101 14.05 -10.50 3.79
C ASP A 101 15.21 -9.58 4.21
N GLU A 102 15.07 -8.27 3.99
CA GLU A 102 16.04 -7.28 4.44
C GLU A 102 15.86 -6.99 5.94
N PRO A 103 16.95 -6.84 6.71
CA PRO A 103 16.86 -6.48 8.12
C PRO A 103 16.17 -5.12 8.28
N CYS A 104 15.06 -5.09 9.02
CA CYS A 104 14.23 -3.88 9.16
C CYS A 104 14.03 -3.50 10.64
N TYR A 105 14.79 -2.51 11.11
CA TYR A 105 14.50 -1.85 12.38
C TYR A 105 13.35 -0.85 12.20
N MET A 106 12.13 -1.35 12.33
CA MET A 106 10.87 -0.66 12.01
C MET A 106 10.86 0.84 12.30
N TRP A 107 11.17 1.27 13.52
CA TRP A 107 11.09 2.70 13.90
C TRP A 107 12.14 3.57 13.21
N HIS A 108 13.37 3.06 13.12
CA HIS A 108 14.47 3.76 12.45
C HIS A 108 14.18 3.90 10.96
N GLU A 109 13.76 2.80 10.34
CA GLU A 109 13.42 2.74 8.92
C GLU A 109 12.21 3.62 8.57
N PHE A 110 11.17 3.60 9.40
CA PHE A 110 9.99 4.46 9.21
C PHE A 110 10.39 5.94 9.22
N LYS A 111 11.16 6.38 10.23
CA LYS A 111 11.63 7.77 10.33
C LYS A 111 12.52 8.16 9.16
N LYS A 112 13.44 7.28 8.77
CA LYS A 112 14.35 7.48 7.64
C LYS A 112 13.57 7.61 6.34
N CYS A 113 12.63 6.69 6.09
CA CYS A 113 11.78 6.69 4.91
C CYS A 113 10.93 7.97 4.84
N TRP A 114 10.31 8.37 5.96
CA TRP A 114 9.51 9.58 6.03
C TRP A 114 10.34 10.82 5.68
N LYS A 115 11.48 11.01 6.35
CA LYS A 115 12.35 12.18 6.13
C LYS A 115 13.02 12.18 4.76
N GLY A 116 13.31 11.02 4.18
CA GLY A 116 13.90 10.91 2.85
C GLY A 116 12.90 11.27 1.75
N ASN A 117 11.65 10.83 1.88
CA ASN A 117 10.69 10.85 0.78
C ASN A 117 9.54 11.85 0.94
N TRP A 118 9.44 12.60 2.05
CA TRP A 118 8.29 13.51 2.30
C TRP A 118 8.02 14.50 1.16
N LYS A 119 9.06 15.06 0.52
CA LYS A 119 8.90 16.05 -0.55
C LYS A 119 8.19 15.49 -1.79
N GLN A 120 8.37 14.20 -2.06
CA GLN A 120 7.75 13.53 -3.20
C GLN A 120 6.45 12.82 -2.80
N SER A 121 6.42 12.23 -1.60
CA SER A 121 5.27 11.46 -1.10
C SER A 121 4.08 12.34 -0.71
N VAL A 122 4.30 13.57 -0.21
CA VAL A 122 3.21 14.51 0.07
C VAL A 122 2.40 14.86 -1.20
N PRO A 123 3.00 15.41 -2.27
CA PRO A 123 2.24 15.75 -3.47
C PRO A 123 1.65 14.51 -4.16
N ALA A 124 2.34 13.36 -4.12
CA ALA A 124 1.78 12.10 -4.60
C ALA A 124 0.53 11.69 -3.79
N GLY A 125 0.59 11.78 -2.46
CA GLY A 125 -0.51 11.47 -1.57
C GLY A 125 -1.73 12.36 -1.82
N VAL A 126 -1.52 13.67 -1.91
CA VAL A 126 -2.58 14.63 -2.25
C VAL A 126 -3.22 14.29 -3.59
N LEU A 127 -2.41 14.02 -4.63
CA LEU A 127 -2.91 13.63 -5.95
C LEU A 127 -3.76 12.35 -5.89
N PHE A 128 -3.20 11.25 -5.37
CA PHE A 128 -3.87 9.96 -5.34
C PHE A 128 -5.11 9.94 -4.43
N CYS A 129 -5.06 10.60 -3.27
CA CYS A 129 -6.22 10.73 -2.39
C CYS A 129 -7.33 11.57 -3.03
N THR A 130 -6.98 12.63 -3.77
CA THR A 130 -7.98 13.45 -4.49
C THR A 130 -8.66 12.64 -5.58
N LEU A 131 -7.87 11.94 -6.41
CA LEU A 131 -8.41 11.05 -7.44
C LEU A 131 -9.30 9.96 -6.81
N LEU A 132 -8.86 9.33 -5.71
CA LEU A 132 -9.67 8.34 -5.01
C LEU A 132 -11.00 8.91 -4.51
N ALA A 133 -11.01 10.14 -3.98
CA ALA A 133 -12.24 10.80 -3.55
C ALA A 133 -13.20 11.04 -4.72
N MET A 134 -12.67 11.47 -5.88
CA MET A 134 -13.46 11.64 -7.11
C MET A 134 -14.09 10.31 -7.55
N GLU A 135 -13.32 9.22 -7.54
CA GLU A 135 -13.83 7.88 -7.88
C GLU A 135 -14.91 7.41 -6.89
N CYS A 136 -14.74 7.66 -5.58
CA CYS A 136 -15.73 7.31 -4.57
C CYS A 136 -17.04 8.09 -4.75
N ILE A 137 -16.97 9.39 -5.07
CA ILE A 137 -18.14 10.23 -5.36
C ILE A 137 -18.82 9.76 -6.64
N ALA A 138 -18.06 9.46 -7.69
CA ALA A 138 -18.59 8.94 -8.94
C ALA A 138 -19.32 7.59 -8.72
N ALA A 139 -18.69 6.67 -7.99
CA ALA A 139 -19.29 5.38 -7.64
C ALA A 139 -20.59 5.57 -6.84
N TRP A 140 -20.59 6.45 -5.83
CA TRP A 140 -21.78 6.77 -5.04
C TRP A 140 -22.92 7.30 -5.92
N TYR A 141 -22.61 8.25 -6.81
CA TYR A 141 -23.58 8.83 -7.73
C TYR A 141 -24.22 7.78 -8.66
N TYR A 142 -23.41 6.92 -9.27
CA TYR A 142 -23.92 5.89 -10.18
C TYR A 142 -24.67 4.75 -9.47
N MET A 143 -24.32 4.43 -8.23
CA MET A 143 -24.99 3.36 -7.48
C MET A 143 -26.31 3.80 -6.84
N PHE A 144 -26.44 5.05 -6.41
CA PHE A 144 -27.54 5.47 -5.54
C PHE A 144 -28.41 6.61 -6.09
N MET A 145 -27.94 7.37 -7.10
CA MET A 145 -28.67 8.54 -7.61
C MET A 145 -29.23 8.34 -9.03
N GLN A 146 -28.73 7.36 -9.78
CA GLN A 146 -29.24 7.07 -11.13
C GLN A 146 -30.49 6.19 -11.06
N SER A 147 -31.51 6.56 -11.85
CA SER A 147 -32.74 5.77 -11.98
C SER A 147 -32.54 4.50 -12.81
N GLU A 148 -31.55 4.50 -13.71
CA GLU A 148 -31.17 3.32 -14.50
C GLU A 148 -29.66 3.06 -14.45
N MET A 149 -29.29 1.79 -14.30
CA MET A 149 -27.89 1.38 -14.19
C MET A 149 -27.25 1.27 -15.58
N ASN A 150 -26.38 2.24 -15.92
CA ASN A 150 -25.58 2.17 -17.14
C ASN A 150 -24.31 1.33 -16.90
N VAL A 151 -24.33 0.08 -17.38
CA VAL A 151 -23.23 -0.89 -17.23
C VAL A 151 -21.89 -0.35 -17.74
N LEU A 152 -21.89 0.43 -18.82
CA LEU A 152 -20.67 0.99 -19.40
C LEU A 152 -20.00 2.00 -18.45
N LEU A 153 -20.78 2.85 -17.78
CA LEU A 153 -20.25 3.82 -16.83
C LEU A 153 -19.69 3.15 -15.58
N VAL A 154 -20.37 2.11 -15.08
CA VAL A 154 -19.87 1.28 -13.97
C VAL A 154 -18.55 0.61 -14.34
N ALA A 155 -18.44 0.08 -15.56
CA ALA A 155 -17.20 -0.52 -16.06
C ALA A 155 -16.06 0.52 -16.16
N PHE A 156 -16.36 1.76 -16.56
CA PHE A 156 -15.37 2.83 -16.59
C PHE A 156 -14.86 3.19 -15.19
N VAL A 157 -15.74 3.32 -14.20
CA VAL A 157 -15.34 3.60 -12.80
C VAL A 157 -14.52 2.45 -12.20
N ALA A 158 -14.91 1.20 -12.48
CA ALA A 158 -14.14 0.04 -12.04
C ALA A 158 -12.73 0.02 -12.66
N PHE A 159 -12.63 0.37 -13.94
CA PHE A 159 -11.36 0.43 -14.66
C PHE A 159 -10.48 1.61 -14.19
N SER A 160 -11.04 2.79 -13.95
CA SER A 160 -10.31 3.95 -13.41
C SER A 160 -9.81 3.70 -11.98
N LEU A 161 -10.61 3.03 -11.13
CA LEU A 161 -10.15 2.57 -9.82
C LEU A 161 -9.00 1.57 -9.92
N LEU A 162 -9.09 0.60 -10.84
CA LEU A 162 -8.00 -0.34 -11.08
C LEU A 162 -6.72 0.39 -11.53
N LEU A 163 -6.84 1.32 -12.48
CA LEU A 163 -5.73 2.17 -12.91
C LEU A 163 -5.10 2.92 -11.74
N LEU A 164 -5.94 3.56 -10.92
CA LEU A 164 -5.51 4.34 -9.77
C LEU A 164 -4.72 3.49 -8.76
N THR A 165 -5.22 2.29 -8.44
CA THR A 165 -4.54 1.38 -7.50
C THR A 165 -3.16 0.94 -7.99
N ILE A 166 -3.06 0.56 -9.27
CA ILE A 166 -1.80 0.14 -9.89
C ILE A 166 -0.83 1.33 -9.93
N CYS A 167 -1.29 2.49 -10.39
CA CYS A 167 -0.46 3.68 -10.47
C CYS A 167 0.07 4.11 -9.11
N TRP A 168 -0.75 4.05 -8.05
CA TRP A 168 -0.32 4.40 -6.71
C TRP A 168 0.74 3.43 -6.18
N LEU A 169 0.51 2.12 -6.35
CA LEU A 169 1.46 1.08 -5.94
C LEU A 169 2.84 1.29 -6.59
N PHE A 170 2.90 1.37 -7.92
CA PHE A 170 4.17 1.50 -8.62
C PHE A 170 4.83 2.87 -8.44
N THR A 171 4.07 3.95 -8.26
CA THR A 171 4.65 5.28 -7.98
C THR A 171 5.31 5.27 -6.60
N THR A 172 4.70 4.61 -5.62
CA THR A 172 5.25 4.48 -4.27
C THR A 172 6.53 3.66 -4.26
N LEU A 173 6.58 2.53 -4.99
CA LEU A 173 7.78 1.72 -5.11
C LEU A 173 8.91 2.43 -5.86
N GLN A 174 8.59 3.15 -6.94
CA GLN A 174 9.60 3.96 -7.64
C GLN A 174 10.16 5.07 -6.75
N MET A 175 9.33 5.71 -5.92
CA MET A 175 9.78 6.72 -4.98
C MET A 175 10.78 6.19 -3.94
N LEU A 176 10.64 4.92 -3.55
CA LEU A 176 11.52 4.30 -2.55
C LEU A 176 12.90 3.91 -3.09
N TYR A 177 13.00 3.64 -4.39
CA TYR A 177 14.17 3.00 -4.99
C TYR A 177 14.80 3.76 -6.15
N LEU A 178 14.08 4.70 -6.77
CA LEU A 178 14.54 5.44 -7.93
C LEU A 178 14.64 6.94 -7.62
N ASP A 179 15.79 7.51 -7.96
CA ASP A 179 16.06 8.94 -7.81
C ASP A 179 15.54 9.70 -9.04
N MET A 180 14.23 9.92 -9.13
CA MET A 180 13.60 10.58 -10.26
C MET A 180 12.45 11.52 -9.84
N PRO A 181 12.00 12.47 -10.69
CA PRO A 181 10.90 13.37 -10.33
C PRO A 181 9.54 12.65 -10.37
N LEU A 182 8.59 13.12 -9.55
CA LEU A 182 7.24 12.52 -9.42
C LEU A 182 6.51 12.37 -10.76
N GLY A 183 6.59 13.38 -11.64
CA GLY A 183 5.97 13.30 -12.97
C GLY A 183 6.54 12.17 -13.85
N GLY A 184 7.84 11.87 -13.69
CA GLY A 184 8.46 10.72 -14.34
C GLY A 184 7.97 9.40 -13.75
N MET A 185 7.84 9.31 -12.42
CA MET A 185 7.31 8.13 -11.75
C MET A 185 5.87 7.82 -12.19
N LEU A 186 5.00 8.84 -12.28
CA LEU A 186 3.61 8.68 -12.71
C LEU A 186 3.51 8.16 -14.15
N LYS A 187 4.29 8.74 -15.07
CA LYS A 187 4.36 8.27 -16.46
C LYS A 187 4.87 6.84 -16.53
N ASN A 188 5.93 6.52 -15.80
CA ASN A 188 6.48 5.18 -15.73
C ASN A 188 5.48 4.18 -15.16
N SER A 189 4.74 4.53 -14.10
CA SER A 189 3.71 3.67 -13.51
C SER A 189 2.62 3.31 -14.52
N LEU A 190 2.19 4.27 -15.34
CA LEU A 190 1.25 4.02 -16.44
C LEU A 190 1.85 3.09 -17.50
N LEU A 191 3.11 3.31 -17.89
CA LEU A 191 3.79 2.47 -18.88
C LEU A 191 4.02 1.04 -18.37
N ILE A 192 4.41 0.88 -17.10
CA ILE A 192 4.62 -0.43 -16.46
C ILE A 192 3.33 -1.23 -16.47
N MET A 193 2.19 -0.59 -16.22
CA MET A 193 0.90 -1.28 -16.26
C MET A 193 0.67 -1.96 -17.62
N PHE A 194 0.94 -1.29 -18.74
CA PHE A 194 0.77 -1.87 -20.06
C PHE A 194 1.94 -2.80 -20.46
N GLY A 195 3.18 -2.42 -20.16
CA GLY A 195 4.38 -3.20 -20.50
C GLY A 195 4.48 -4.53 -19.75
N TYR A 196 3.96 -4.59 -18.52
CA TYR A 196 4.00 -5.77 -17.64
C TYR A 196 2.61 -6.20 -17.17
N ALA A 197 1.59 -6.00 -18.02
CA ALA A 197 0.16 -6.25 -17.75
C ALA A 197 -0.14 -7.59 -17.06
N LYS A 198 0.59 -8.65 -17.45
CA LYS A 198 0.41 -10.02 -16.91
C LYS A 198 0.63 -10.13 -15.40
N ARG A 199 1.43 -9.24 -14.80
CA ARG A 199 1.66 -9.20 -13.34
C ARG A 199 1.06 -7.97 -12.68
N THR A 200 1.01 -6.84 -13.38
CA THR A 200 0.51 -5.58 -12.83
C THR A 200 -1.02 -5.57 -12.68
N LEU A 201 -1.76 -6.10 -13.67
CA LEU A 201 -3.22 -6.15 -13.62
C LEU A 201 -3.72 -7.07 -12.50
N PRO A 202 -3.21 -8.32 -12.33
CA PRO A 202 -3.59 -9.13 -11.17
C PRO A 202 -3.21 -8.49 -9.84
N ALA A 203 -2.07 -7.79 -9.74
CA ALA A 203 -1.66 -7.10 -8.51
C ALA A 203 -2.69 -6.04 -8.09
N GLY A 204 -3.10 -5.19 -9.03
CA GLY A 204 -4.15 -4.19 -8.81
C GLY A 204 -5.50 -4.83 -8.51
N LEU A 205 -5.89 -5.84 -9.28
CA LEU A 205 -7.20 -6.49 -9.14
C LEU A 205 -7.34 -7.23 -7.82
N ILE A 206 -6.32 -7.97 -7.38
CA ILE A 206 -6.32 -8.65 -6.07
C ILE A 206 -6.44 -7.61 -4.95
N THR A 207 -5.65 -6.54 -5.02
CA THR A 207 -5.70 -5.43 -4.03
C THR A 207 -7.09 -4.81 -3.98
N LEU A 208 -7.65 -4.47 -5.15
CA LEU A 208 -8.95 -3.81 -5.27
C LEU A 208 -10.08 -4.71 -4.79
N VAL A 209 -10.10 -6.00 -5.18
CA VAL A 209 -11.10 -6.98 -4.75
C VAL A 209 -11.07 -7.18 -3.24
N ILE A 210 -9.89 -7.26 -2.63
CA ILE A 210 -9.78 -7.37 -1.17
C ILE A 210 -10.32 -6.11 -0.49
N VAL A 211 -9.91 -4.92 -0.93
CA VAL A 211 -10.32 -3.65 -0.31
C VAL A 211 -11.81 -3.39 -0.48
N ILE A 212 -12.34 -3.48 -1.72
CA ILE A 212 -13.78 -3.31 -1.99
C ILE A 212 -14.59 -4.41 -1.30
N GLY A 213 -14.10 -5.65 -1.33
CA GLY A 213 -14.74 -6.77 -0.66
C GLY A 213 -14.93 -6.53 0.84
N VAL A 214 -13.90 -6.02 1.50
CA VAL A 214 -13.98 -5.64 2.91
C VAL A 214 -14.92 -4.46 3.13
N VAL A 215 -14.83 -3.41 2.32
CA VAL A 215 -15.65 -2.19 2.50
C VAL A 215 -17.15 -2.45 2.27
N LEU A 216 -17.51 -3.27 1.28
CA LEU A 216 -18.91 -3.48 0.90
C LEU A 216 -19.60 -4.63 1.65
N PHE A 217 -18.86 -5.70 1.98
CA PHE A 217 -19.48 -6.93 2.49
C PHE A 217 -19.18 -7.21 3.97
N VAL A 218 -18.21 -6.53 4.59
CA VAL A 218 -17.86 -6.76 6.00
C VAL A 218 -18.57 -5.74 6.89
N PRO A 219 -19.32 -6.17 7.93
CA PRO A 219 -19.94 -5.27 8.89
C PRO A 219 -18.93 -4.35 9.57
N VAL A 220 -19.32 -3.09 9.84
CA VAL A 220 -18.43 -2.06 10.41
C VAL A 220 -17.65 -2.53 11.66
N PRO A 221 -18.24 -3.21 12.67
CA PRO A 221 -17.48 -3.67 13.83
C PRO A 221 -16.36 -4.66 13.48
N ILE A 222 -16.61 -5.54 12.51
CA ILE A 222 -15.62 -6.53 12.03
C ILE A 222 -14.57 -5.83 11.16
N MET A 223 -14.97 -4.85 10.35
CA MET A 223 -14.03 -4.04 9.56
C MET A 223 -13.02 -3.32 10.46
N LEU A 224 -13.47 -2.71 11.56
CA LEU A 224 -12.57 -2.09 12.55
C LEU A 224 -11.60 -3.10 13.16
N LEU A 225 -12.08 -4.30 13.51
CA LEU A 225 -11.23 -5.38 13.99
C LEU A 225 -10.17 -5.79 12.96
N LEU A 226 -10.54 -5.92 11.68
CA LEU A 226 -9.61 -6.26 10.60
C LEU A 226 -8.54 -5.18 10.37
N LEU A 227 -8.92 -3.90 10.48
CA LEU A 227 -7.96 -2.80 10.43
C LEU A 227 -6.93 -2.92 11.56
N PHE A 228 -7.37 -3.17 12.80
CA PHE A 228 -6.48 -3.36 13.94
C PHE A 228 -5.62 -4.64 13.85
N LEU A 229 -6.11 -5.69 13.20
CA LEU A 229 -5.37 -6.93 12.93
C LEU A 229 -4.31 -6.82 11.82
N GLY A 230 -4.15 -5.64 11.21
CA GLY A 230 -3.06 -5.41 10.25
C GLY A 230 -3.47 -5.45 8.78
N MET A 231 -4.76 -5.45 8.45
CA MET A 231 -5.23 -5.64 7.08
C MET A 231 -4.53 -4.73 6.03
N PRO A 232 -4.40 -3.40 6.24
CA PRO A 232 -3.64 -2.55 5.31
C PRO A 232 -2.20 -3.02 5.05
N ALA A 233 -1.47 -3.43 6.08
CA ALA A 233 -0.11 -3.94 5.92
C ALA A 233 -0.07 -5.30 5.20
N LEU A 234 -1.04 -6.18 5.47
CA LEU A 234 -1.13 -7.47 4.76
C LEU A 234 -1.45 -7.29 3.28
N VAL A 235 -2.35 -6.36 2.95
CA VAL A 235 -2.66 -6.00 1.56
C VAL A 235 -1.43 -5.39 0.88
N ALA A 236 -0.70 -4.51 1.57
CA ALA A 236 0.55 -3.97 1.04
C ALA A 236 1.61 -5.05 0.80
N VAL A 237 1.78 -6.04 1.69
CA VAL A 237 2.66 -7.20 1.47
C VAL A 237 2.26 -7.97 0.21
N ILE A 238 0.96 -8.25 0.02
CA ILE A 238 0.47 -8.94 -1.18
C ILE A 238 0.79 -8.11 -2.43
N GLY A 239 0.50 -6.81 -2.40
CA GLY A 239 0.81 -5.88 -3.49
C GLY A 239 2.30 -5.88 -3.83
N ASP A 240 3.17 -5.78 -2.82
CA ASP A 240 4.63 -5.75 -3.00
C ASP A 240 5.19 -7.09 -3.49
N MET A 241 4.62 -8.22 -3.07
CA MET A 241 5.02 -9.54 -3.60
C MET A 241 4.78 -9.66 -5.11
N TRP A 242 3.72 -9.05 -5.62
CA TRP A 242 3.42 -9.04 -7.05
C TRP A 242 4.18 -7.95 -7.82
N ALA A 243 4.33 -6.77 -7.21
CA ALA A 243 4.95 -5.62 -7.85
C ALA A 243 6.49 -5.67 -7.84
N TRP A 244 7.10 -6.25 -6.81
CA TRP A 244 8.56 -6.27 -6.67
C TRP A 244 9.28 -6.94 -7.86
N PRO A 245 8.87 -8.12 -8.36
CA PRO A 245 9.51 -8.70 -9.52
C PRO A 245 9.41 -7.84 -10.78
N VAL A 246 8.33 -7.07 -10.93
CA VAL A 246 8.15 -6.14 -12.06
C VAL A 246 9.11 -4.96 -11.91
N MET A 247 9.25 -4.42 -10.70
CA MET A 247 10.22 -3.36 -10.40
C MET A 247 11.66 -3.81 -10.66
N GLU A 248 12.01 -5.02 -10.24
CA GLU A 248 13.35 -5.60 -10.49
C GLU A 248 13.59 -5.78 -11.99
N GLN A 249 12.62 -6.34 -12.72
CA GLN A 249 12.74 -6.57 -14.16
C GLN A 249 12.79 -5.26 -14.97
N ALA A 250 12.05 -4.23 -14.55
CA ALA A 250 11.96 -2.96 -15.29
C ALA A 250 13.16 -2.03 -15.04
N PHE A 251 13.76 -2.08 -13.85
CA PHE A 251 14.76 -1.08 -13.43
C PHE A 251 16.10 -1.65 -12.95
N HIS A 252 16.25 -2.98 -12.87
CA HIS A 252 17.50 -3.64 -12.44
C HIS A 252 18.02 -3.10 -11.09
N ILE A 253 17.11 -2.94 -10.12
CA ILE A 253 17.35 -2.24 -8.85
C ILE A 253 18.45 -2.92 -8.04
N SER A 254 18.49 -4.25 -8.00
CA SER A 254 19.49 -4.98 -7.22
C SER A 254 20.91 -4.74 -7.74
N GLU A 255 21.07 -4.64 -9.05
CA GLU A 255 22.35 -4.32 -9.70
C GLU A 255 22.79 -2.89 -9.37
N GLN A 256 21.88 -1.92 -9.48
CA GLN A 256 22.15 -0.52 -9.14
C GLN A 256 22.54 -0.35 -7.66
N GLN A 257 21.86 -1.06 -6.75
CA GLN A 257 22.18 -1.04 -5.32
C GLN A 257 23.52 -1.72 -5.01
N ALA A 258 23.89 -2.77 -5.76
CA ALA A 258 25.20 -3.40 -5.62
C ALA A 258 26.33 -2.46 -6.08
N ALA A 259 26.16 -1.80 -7.22
CA ALA A 259 27.11 -0.82 -7.73
C ALA A 259 27.33 0.34 -6.74
N ARG A 260 26.25 0.91 -6.18
CA ARG A 260 26.34 1.97 -5.17
C ARG A 260 27.09 1.55 -3.89
N ARG A 261 26.95 0.29 -3.46
CA ARG A 261 27.67 -0.24 -2.29
C ARG A 261 29.16 -0.40 -2.57
N ALA A 262 29.51 -0.96 -3.74
CA ALA A 262 30.90 -1.09 -4.15
C ALA A 262 31.61 0.27 -4.27
N GLU A 263 30.91 1.30 -4.75
CA GLU A 263 31.45 2.68 -4.78
C GLU A 263 31.68 3.28 -3.39
N GLN A 264 30.86 2.92 -2.40
CA GLN A 264 31.02 3.39 -1.02
C GLN A 264 32.19 2.68 -0.33
N GLU A 265 32.30 1.37 -0.49
CA GLU A 265 33.40 0.57 0.06
C GLU A 265 34.75 0.91 -0.59
N GLY A 266 34.77 1.32 -1.86
CA GLY A 266 36.00 1.78 -2.54
C GLY A 266 36.44 3.21 -2.20
N ARG A 267 35.65 3.96 -1.42
CA ARG A 267 35.97 5.32 -0.95
C ARG A 267 36.42 5.36 0.52
N GLU A 268 36.26 4.27 1.25
CA GLU A 268 36.79 4.06 2.60
C GLU A 268 38.20 3.44 2.55
#